data_AF-A0A953TG50-F1
#
_entry.id   AF-A0A953TG50-F1
#
_cell.length_a   1.000
_cell.length_b   1.000
_cell.length_c   1.000
_cell.angle_alpha   90.00
_cell.angle_beta   90.00
_cell.angle_gamma   90.00
#
_symmetry.space_group_name_H-M   'P 1'
#
loop_
_entity.id
_entity.type
_entity.pdbx_description
1 polymer ?
#
loop_
_entity_poly.entity_id
_entity_poly.type
_entity_poly.pdbx_seq_one_letter_code
_entity_poly.pdbx_strand_id
1 'polypeptide(L)'
;MILPLVSELLGRVARRPAVEEAFESLRRSGGQVCLAGLTDSAKALLAPVAAAELGRPVMLLVESNQRAEALAEPLRWFYRAVTGKPGRRVVHLPAHDVLPYENRSPHAEISEERACALWRVAMGEADLLIAPVQAALWRMHEPQFYRGLARVVARDEPIEHEALIGFLRGAGYDKQTTCEMPGQYAVRGGIIDVFSPEAPQPVRIELLGDTIESIRAFDPNTQRSTNPVERATLLPLTEFLRRAEPDRADAHAPAGFYPGWEFRALLGEERNAVLFDLAAEPLLVLDEPELLEEAVAKYRARIEESFEKCEEPRAEAPGRYILSEEEWSLARELFPRLALEHLAMAHKGAAPLALRTQSTARYHGDVAAFMAEARGRLGAGEQVIVSAASTGELERLADICHEYELPYRLGELEENVTIARLAEEESGGNAP
;
A
#
# COMPACT_ATOMS: atom_id res chain seq x y z
N MET A 1 6.95 -17.60 12.09
CA MET A 1 8.16 -16.75 12.24
C MET A 1 9.20 -17.08 11.17
N ILE A 2 9.62 -16.13 10.31
CA ILE A 2 10.68 -16.37 9.30
C ILE A 2 11.95 -16.85 10.01
N LEU A 3 12.62 -17.87 9.46
CA LEU A 3 13.87 -18.36 10.03
C LEU A 3 14.87 -17.21 10.17
N PRO A 4 15.48 -17.02 11.34
CA PRO A 4 16.51 -15.99 11.55
C PRO A 4 17.63 -16.05 10.51
N LEU A 5 17.97 -17.25 10.04
CA LEU A 5 18.96 -17.46 8.98
C LEU A 5 18.54 -16.82 7.64
N VAL A 6 17.26 -16.90 7.26
CA VAL A 6 16.77 -16.29 6.00
C VAL A 6 16.86 -14.77 6.11
N SER A 7 16.42 -14.21 7.24
CA SER A 7 16.55 -12.77 7.52
C SER A 7 18.00 -12.32 7.48
N GLU A 8 18.91 -13.08 8.09
CA GLU A 8 20.35 -12.80 8.07
C GLU A 8 20.92 -12.83 6.64
N LEU A 9 20.59 -13.86 5.85
CA LEU A 9 21.07 -14.00 4.47
C LEU A 9 20.59 -12.87 3.58
N LEU A 10 19.31 -12.49 3.68
CA LEU A 10 18.76 -11.37 2.93
C LEU A 10 19.35 -10.03 3.41
N GLY A 11 19.56 -9.88 4.72
CA GLY A 11 20.21 -8.71 5.31
C GLY A 11 21.66 -8.51 4.85
N ARG A 12 22.39 -9.58 4.49
CA ARG A 12 23.74 -9.47 3.91
C ARG A 12 23.77 -8.70 2.58
N VAL A 13 22.63 -8.56 1.89
CA VAL A 13 22.55 -7.72 0.67
C VAL A 13 22.91 -6.27 0.98
N ALA A 14 22.54 -5.75 2.16
CA ALA A 14 22.93 -4.40 2.61
C ALA A 14 24.44 -4.22 2.72
N ARG A 15 25.19 -5.30 2.95
CA ARG A 15 26.66 -5.31 3.12
C ARG A 15 27.41 -5.54 1.82
N ARG A 16 26.72 -5.59 0.68
CA ARG A 16 27.39 -5.61 -0.63
C ARG A 16 28.01 -4.23 -0.87
N PRO A 17 29.27 -4.14 -1.33
CA PRO A 17 29.97 -2.86 -1.45
C PRO A 17 29.16 -1.78 -2.20
N ALA A 18 28.54 -2.14 -3.33
CA ALA A 18 27.70 -1.22 -4.10
C ALA A 18 26.46 -0.72 -3.33
N VAL A 19 25.84 -1.57 -2.52
CA VAL A 19 24.64 -1.21 -1.74
C VAL A 19 25.03 -0.37 -0.52
N GLU A 20 26.12 -0.74 0.16
CA GLU A 20 26.65 0.01 1.30
C GLU A 20 27.08 1.42 0.87
N GLU A 21 27.83 1.54 -0.22
CA GLU A 21 28.22 2.82 -0.81
C GLU A 21 26.98 3.66 -1.21
N ALA A 22 25.97 3.03 -1.80
CA ALA A 22 24.73 3.70 -2.16
C ALA A 22 24.01 4.27 -0.94
N PHE A 23 23.84 3.48 0.11
CA PHE A 23 23.16 3.89 1.33
C PHE A 23 23.96 4.96 2.11
N GLU A 24 25.28 4.86 2.14
CA GLU A 24 26.13 5.90 2.72
C GLU A 24 26.04 7.23 1.96
N SER A 25 25.95 7.19 0.63
CA SER A 25 25.74 8.39 -0.18
C SER A 25 24.39 9.02 0.11
N LEU A 26 23.31 8.23 0.14
CA LEU A 26 21.96 8.70 0.46
C LEU A 26 21.86 9.34 1.86
N ARG A 27 22.59 8.79 2.85
CA ARG A 27 22.67 9.39 4.20
C ARG A 27 23.40 10.75 4.23
N ARG A 28 24.35 10.98 3.33
CA ARG A 28 25.22 12.17 3.33
C ARG A 28 24.70 13.33 2.49
N SER A 29 24.25 13.04 1.28
CA SER A 29 24.05 14.07 0.24
C SER A 29 22.60 14.30 -0.15
N GLY A 30 21.67 13.42 0.26
CA GLY A 30 20.25 13.56 -0.07
C GLY A 30 19.93 13.59 -1.57
N GLY A 31 20.90 13.29 -2.44
CA GLY A 31 20.79 13.36 -3.89
C GLY A 31 20.28 12.06 -4.51
N GLN A 32 20.62 11.84 -5.78
CA GLN A 32 20.30 10.62 -6.50
C GLN A 32 21.50 9.67 -6.56
N VAL A 33 21.24 8.40 -6.29
CA VAL A 33 22.18 7.29 -6.48
C VAL A 33 21.54 6.25 -7.39
N CYS A 34 22.31 5.64 -8.28
CA CYS A 34 21.84 4.58 -9.17
C CYS A 34 22.53 3.25 -8.84
N LEU A 35 21.73 2.20 -8.67
CA LEU A 35 22.17 0.80 -8.64
C LEU A 35 21.74 0.11 -9.94
N ALA A 36 22.70 -0.47 -10.65
CA ALA A 36 22.46 -1.13 -11.93
C ALA A 36 22.91 -2.59 -11.95
N GLY A 37 22.39 -3.38 -12.90
CA GLY A 37 22.66 -4.82 -13.01
C GLY A 37 21.63 -5.68 -12.26
N LEU A 38 20.45 -5.12 -11.97
CA LEU A 38 19.45 -5.68 -11.07
C LEU A 38 18.38 -6.49 -11.82
N THR A 39 18.10 -7.71 -11.38
CA THR A 39 16.90 -8.45 -11.76
C THR A 39 15.70 -7.98 -10.94
N ASP A 40 14.49 -8.28 -11.42
CA ASP A 40 13.24 -7.93 -10.71
C ASP A 40 13.22 -8.38 -9.25
N SER A 41 13.66 -9.61 -8.97
CA SER A 41 13.74 -10.10 -7.59
C SER A 41 14.73 -9.30 -6.74
N ALA A 42 15.84 -8.85 -7.31
CA ALA A 42 16.80 -8.03 -6.61
C ALA A 42 16.23 -6.64 -6.29
N LYS A 43 15.49 -6.04 -7.23
CA LYS A 43 14.81 -4.76 -6.99
C LYS A 43 13.74 -4.86 -5.90
N ALA A 44 12.92 -5.92 -5.94
CA ALA A 44 11.92 -6.22 -4.93
C ALA A 44 12.52 -6.46 -3.53
N LEU A 45 13.75 -6.96 -3.45
CA LEU A 45 14.47 -7.10 -2.18
C LEU A 45 15.12 -5.78 -1.71
N LEU A 46 15.67 -4.99 -2.63
CA LEU A 46 16.42 -3.78 -2.28
C LEU A 46 15.54 -2.70 -1.64
N ALA A 47 14.27 -2.54 -2.07
CA ALA A 47 13.40 -1.51 -1.49
C ALA A 47 13.09 -1.76 0.01
N PRO A 48 12.70 -2.97 0.45
CA PRO A 48 12.60 -3.28 1.88
C PRO A 48 13.91 -3.20 2.65
N VAL A 49 15.03 -3.62 2.04
CA VAL A 49 16.37 -3.48 2.66
C VAL A 49 16.72 -2.00 2.87
N ALA A 50 16.42 -1.13 1.91
CA ALA A 50 16.60 0.31 2.05
C ALA A 50 15.75 0.89 3.18
N ALA A 51 14.47 0.50 3.28
CA ALA A 51 13.59 0.91 4.37
C ALA A 51 14.15 0.51 5.75
N ALA A 52 14.69 -0.70 5.85
CA ALA A 52 15.26 -1.23 7.09
C ALA A 52 16.56 -0.52 7.49
N GLU A 53 17.50 -0.34 6.56
CA GLU A 53 18.85 0.18 6.82
C GLU A 53 18.92 1.71 6.94
N LEU A 54 18.01 2.42 6.28
CA LEU A 54 17.97 3.88 6.30
C LEU A 54 17.00 4.44 7.34
N GLY A 55 16.13 3.58 7.91
CA GLY A 55 15.20 3.97 8.98
C GLY A 55 14.18 5.03 8.58
N ARG A 56 13.84 5.11 7.29
CA ARG A 56 12.89 6.08 6.73
C ARG A 56 11.86 5.40 5.83
N PRO A 57 10.65 5.96 5.68
CA PRO A 57 9.66 5.44 4.76
C PRO A 57 10.20 5.40 3.32
N VAL A 58 9.86 4.35 2.58
CA VAL A 58 10.22 4.20 1.17
C VAL A 58 9.00 4.41 0.29
N MET A 59 9.15 5.19 -0.77
CA MET A 59 8.14 5.33 -1.83
C MET A 59 8.72 4.81 -3.14
N LEU A 60 8.33 3.58 -3.48
CA LEU A 60 8.72 2.89 -4.70
C LEU A 60 7.78 3.28 -5.84
N LEU A 61 8.33 3.97 -6.83
CA LEU A 61 7.64 4.35 -8.05
C LEU A 61 7.92 3.37 -9.19
N VAL A 62 6.85 2.94 -9.85
CA VAL A 62 6.87 2.02 -10.99
C VAL A 62 6.10 2.61 -12.18
N GLU A 63 6.27 2.05 -13.38
CA GLU A 63 5.74 2.64 -14.61
C GLU A 63 4.24 2.36 -14.82
N SER A 64 3.66 1.37 -14.13
CA SER A 64 2.29 0.93 -14.37
C SER A 64 1.60 0.29 -13.15
N ASN A 65 0.26 0.31 -13.11
CA ASN A 65 -0.56 -0.45 -12.13
C ASN A 65 -0.18 -1.94 -12.14
N GLN A 66 -0.04 -2.53 -13.33
CA GLN A 66 0.29 -3.95 -13.48
C GLN A 66 1.62 -4.31 -12.82
N ARG A 67 2.64 -3.44 -12.95
CA ARG A 67 3.93 -3.62 -12.28
C ARG A 67 3.80 -3.47 -10.77
N ALA A 68 3.02 -2.49 -10.31
CA ALA A 68 2.78 -2.27 -8.89
C ALA A 68 2.13 -3.49 -8.23
N GLU A 69 1.08 -4.03 -8.84
CA GLU A 69 0.39 -5.25 -8.42
C GLU A 69 1.34 -6.47 -8.43
N ALA A 70 2.12 -6.64 -9.50
CA ALA A 70 3.05 -7.76 -9.64
C ALA A 70 4.16 -7.76 -8.57
N LEU A 71 4.55 -6.58 -8.07
CA LEU A 71 5.58 -6.43 -7.05
C LEU A 71 5.04 -6.40 -5.61
N ALA A 72 3.74 -6.17 -5.40
CA ALA A 72 3.16 -5.99 -4.07
C ALA A 72 3.42 -7.18 -3.12
N GLU A 73 3.08 -8.41 -3.55
CA GLU A 73 3.32 -9.61 -2.74
C GLU A 73 4.81 -9.94 -2.53
N PRO A 74 5.67 -9.92 -3.57
CA PRO A 74 7.11 -10.03 -3.39
C PRO A 74 7.68 -9.03 -2.38
N LEU A 75 7.27 -7.75 -2.46
CA LEU A 75 7.70 -6.70 -1.53
C LEU A 75 7.24 -6.99 -0.11
N ARG A 76 5.98 -7.40 0.09
CA ARG A 76 5.44 -7.80 1.39
C ARG A 76 6.24 -8.96 1.98
N TRP A 77 6.56 -9.97 1.17
CA TRP A 77 7.35 -11.12 1.59
C TRP A 77 8.77 -10.71 2.01
N PHE A 78 9.50 -9.98 1.15
CA PHE A 78 10.86 -9.52 1.45
C PHE A 78 10.89 -8.57 2.64
N TYR A 79 9.90 -7.69 2.77
CA TYR A 79 9.78 -6.79 3.91
C TYR A 79 9.60 -7.54 5.22
N ARG A 80 8.71 -8.54 5.27
CA ARG A 80 8.59 -9.43 6.43
C ARG A 80 9.94 -10.11 6.72
N ALA A 81 10.59 -10.63 5.68
CA ALA A 81 11.84 -11.38 5.80
C ALA A 81 13.00 -10.55 6.33
N VAL A 82 13.12 -9.31 5.88
CA VAL A 82 14.23 -8.43 6.27
C VAL A 82 13.96 -7.73 7.59
N THR A 83 12.72 -7.32 7.87
CA THR A 83 12.40 -6.46 9.01
C THR A 83 11.77 -7.19 10.21
N GLY A 84 11.20 -8.39 9.99
CA GLY A 84 10.37 -9.09 10.96
C GLY A 84 9.02 -8.41 11.25
N LYS A 85 8.71 -7.27 10.61
CA LYS A 85 7.46 -6.54 10.79
C LYS A 85 6.35 -7.11 9.88
N PRO A 86 5.07 -6.90 10.21
CA PRO A 86 3.95 -7.38 9.40
C PRO A 86 3.98 -6.85 7.97
N GLY A 87 3.74 -7.72 6.99
CA GLY A 87 3.76 -7.38 5.57
C GLY A 87 2.75 -6.30 5.19
N ARG A 88 1.67 -6.13 5.96
CA ARG A 88 0.71 -5.04 5.77
C ARG A 88 1.39 -3.67 5.73
N ARG A 89 2.51 -3.42 6.43
CA ARG A 89 3.23 -2.13 6.36
C ARG A 89 3.82 -1.80 4.98
N VAL A 90 3.72 -2.73 4.02
CA VAL A 90 3.88 -2.48 2.58
C VAL A 90 2.52 -2.20 1.95
N VAL A 91 2.29 -0.95 1.58
CA VAL A 91 1.03 -0.43 1.08
C VAL A 91 1.12 -0.22 -0.44
N HIS A 92 0.07 -0.58 -1.15
CA HIS A 92 -0.09 -0.31 -2.58
C HIS A 92 -1.05 0.86 -2.76
N LEU A 93 -0.67 1.83 -3.60
CA LEU A 93 -1.54 2.93 -4.02
C LEU A 93 -1.78 2.81 -5.53
N PRO A 94 -2.94 2.33 -6.00
CA PRO A 94 -3.21 2.22 -7.43
C PRO A 94 -3.47 3.59 -8.06
N ALA A 95 -3.28 3.73 -9.36
CA ALA A 95 -3.76 4.90 -10.11
C ALA A 95 -5.29 4.85 -10.29
N HIS A 96 -5.92 6.01 -10.49
CA HIS A 96 -7.32 6.05 -10.92
C HIS A 96 -7.51 5.31 -12.25
N ASP A 97 -8.59 4.54 -12.35
CA ASP A 97 -9.02 3.79 -13.54
C ASP A 97 -9.74 4.64 -14.59
N VAL A 98 -10.14 5.86 -14.20
CA VAL A 98 -10.81 6.84 -15.06
C VAL A 98 -10.15 8.22 -14.91
N LEU A 99 -10.24 9.03 -15.95
CA LEU A 99 -9.77 10.40 -15.99
C LEU A 99 -10.91 11.39 -15.63
N PRO A 100 -10.58 12.61 -15.18
CA PRO A 100 -11.57 13.64 -14.84
C PRO A 100 -12.60 13.97 -15.92
N TYR A 101 -12.26 13.72 -17.19
CA TYR A 101 -13.02 14.17 -18.36
C TYR A 101 -13.92 13.07 -18.96
N GLU A 102 -13.93 11.87 -18.39
CA GLU A 102 -14.65 10.71 -18.95
C GLU A 102 -16.09 10.57 -18.43
N ASN A 103 -16.56 11.49 -17.57
CA ASN A 103 -17.90 11.46 -16.95
C ASN A 103 -18.22 10.10 -16.29
N ARG A 104 -17.21 9.51 -15.64
CA ARG A 104 -17.30 8.25 -14.92
C ARG A 104 -16.69 8.41 -13.54
N SER A 105 -17.31 7.78 -12.56
CA SER A 105 -16.71 7.64 -11.23
C SER A 105 -15.68 6.51 -11.27
N PRO A 106 -14.58 6.62 -10.50
CA PRO A 106 -13.66 5.51 -10.30
C PRO A 106 -14.37 4.28 -9.74
N HIS A 107 -13.82 3.10 -9.99
CA HIS A 107 -14.34 1.88 -9.36
C HIS A 107 -14.29 1.99 -7.83
N ALA A 108 -15.29 1.43 -7.14
CA ALA A 108 -15.40 1.53 -5.68
C ALA A 108 -14.19 0.89 -4.98
N GLU A 109 -13.75 -0.28 -5.43
CA GLU A 109 -12.58 -0.97 -4.89
C GLU A 109 -11.29 -0.14 -5.05
N ILE A 110 -11.12 0.54 -6.19
CA ILE A 110 -9.95 1.42 -6.41
C ILE A 110 -10.04 2.65 -5.51
N SER A 111 -11.23 3.21 -5.32
CA SER A 111 -11.45 4.36 -4.42
C SER A 111 -11.14 3.99 -2.97
N GLU A 112 -11.60 2.81 -2.53
CA GLU A 112 -11.34 2.27 -1.20
C GLU A 112 -9.85 2.02 -0.99
N GLU A 113 -9.20 1.30 -1.91
CA GLU A 113 -7.78 0.96 -1.80
C GLU A 113 -6.93 2.24 -1.74
N ARG A 114 -7.25 3.25 -2.56
CA ARG A 114 -6.55 4.55 -2.54
C ARG A 114 -6.79 5.30 -1.23
N ALA A 115 -8.04 5.38 -0.76
CA ALA A 115 -8.38 6.08 0.47
C ALA A 115 -7.68 5.45 1.68
N CYS A 116 -7.70 4.12 1.77
CA CYS A 116 -6.98 3.37 2.79
C CYS A 116 -5.48 3.59 2.67
N ALA A 117 -4.90 3.45 1.48
CA ALA A 117 -3.47 3.64 1.27
C ALA A 117 -2.99 5.03 1.73
N LEU A 118 -3.65 6.10 1.29
CA LEU A 118 -3.29 7.48 1.64
C LEU A 118 -3.47 7.76 3.14
N TRP A 119 -4.54 7.24 3.75
CA TRP A 119 -4.72 7.32 5.22
C TRP A 119 -3.55 6.63 5.95
N ARG A 120 -3.17 5.42 5.53
CA ARG A 120 -2.10 4.64 6.15
C ARG A 120 -0.73 5.31 6.02
N VAL A 121 -0.42 5.89 4.85
CA VAL A 121 0.80 6.68 4.67
C VAL A 121 0.79 7.88 5.61
N ALA A 122 -0.30 8.67 5.63
CA ALA A 122 -0.41 9.86 6.45
C ALA A 122 -0.33 9.56 7.97
N MET A 123 -0.84 8.40 8.40
CA MET A 123 -0.77 7.91 9.78
C MET A 123 0.60 7.29 10.16
N GLY A 124 1.53 7.12 9.21
CA GLY A 124 2.81 6.46 9.45
C GLY A 124 2.71 4.94 9.62
N GLU A 125 1.63 4.34 9.10
CA GLU A 125 1.40 2.89 9.09
C GLU A 125 1.97 2.19 7.85
N ALA A 126 2.57 2.95 6.93
CA ALA A 126 3.30 2.46 5.77
C ALA A 126 4.81 2.70 5.94
N ASP A 127 5.60 1.62 5.97
CA ASP A 127 7.07 1.71 5.88
C ASP A 127 7.53 1.72 4.42
N LEU A 128 6.73 1.12 3.54
CA LEU A 128 6.97 1.08 2.11
C LEU A 128 5.64 1.31 1.39
N LEU A 129 5.59 2.33 0.54
CA LEU A 129 4.51 2.54 -0.42
C LEU A 129 5.02 2.12 -1.81
N ILE A 130 4.28 1.27 -2.52
CA ILE A 130 4.47 1.08 -3.96
C ILE A 130 3.33 1.80 -4.70
N ALA A 131 3.69 2.64 -5.65
CA ALA A 131 2.74 3.40 -6.45
C ALA A 131 3.22 3.49 -7.91
N PRO A 132 2.30 3.38 -8.88
CA PRO A 132 2.60 3.69 -10.25
C PRO A 132 2.72 5.22 -10.41
N VAL A 133 3.54 5.68 -11.36
CA VAL A 133 3.77 7.13 -11.57
C VAL A 133 2.48 7.91 -11.85
N GLN A 134 1.49 7.27 -12.47
CA GLN A 134 0.19 7.87 -12.74
C GLN A 134 -0.56 8.23 -11.45
N ALA A 135 -0.34 7.52 -10.34
CA ALA A 135 -0.88 7.89 -9.03
C ALA A 135 -0.07 9.02 -8.37
N ALA A 136 1.27 8.97 -8.50
CA ALA A 136 2.18 9.93 -7.88
C ALA A 136 2.13 11.33 -8.54
N LEU A 137 1.69 11.42 -9.79
CA LEU A 137 1.53 12.69 -10.53
C LEU A 137 0.37 13.56 -10.03
N TRP A 138 -0.56 13.03 -9.25
CA TRP A 138 -1.71 13.79 -8.79
C TRP A 138 -1.33 14.78 -7.69
N ARG A 139 -1.97 15.95 -7.71
CA ARG A 139 -1.93 16.90 -6.60
C ARG A 139 -2.66 16.32 -5.41
N MET A 140 -2.03 16.37 -4.24
CA MET A 140 -2.51 15.80 -2.99
C MET A 140 -2.95 16.89 -2.02
N HIS A 141 -3.75 16.49 -1.02
CA HIS A 141 -3.98 17.31 0.16
C HIS A 141 -2.83 17.16 1.15
N GLU A 142 -2.76 18.06 2.13
CA GLU A 142 -1.82 17.92 3.25
C GLU A 142 -2.08 16.64 4.06
N PRO A 143 -1.07 16.06 4.73
CA PRO A 143 -1.21 14.81 5.48
C PRO A 143 -2.38 14.84 6.49
N GLN A 144 -2.62 16.01 7.10
CA GLN A 144 -3.68 16.18 8.10
C GLN A 144 -5.09 15.96 7.53
N PHE A 145 -5.30 16.26 6.25
CA PHE A 145 -6.57 15.99 5.58
C PHE A 145 -6.85 14.49 5.56
N TYR A 146 -5.90 13.69 5.08
CA TYR A 146 -6.04 12.24 4.99
C TYR A 146 -6.22 11.60 6.38
N ARG A 147 -5.47 12.05 7.40
CA ARG A 147 -5.66 11.58 8.78
C ARG A 147 -7.09 11.81 9.29
N GLY A 148 -7.71 12.92 8.88
CA GLY A 148 -9.08 13.29 9.26
C GLY A 148 -10.19 12.53 8.53
N LEU A 149 -9.87 11.69 7.54
CA LEU A 149 -10.87 10.93 6.78
C LEU A 149 -11.40 9.70 7.54
N ALA A 150 -10.63 9.14 8.48
CA ALA A 150 -11.11 8.06 9.34
C ALA A 150 -11.79 8.59 10.60
N ARG A 151 -12.68 7.78 11.18
CA ARG A 151 -13.31 8.04 12.46
C ARG A 151 -12.94 6.96 13.47
N VAL A 152 -12.33 7.35 14.58
CA VAL A 152 -12.21 6.47 15.74
C VAL A 152 -13.48 6.60 16.58
N VAL A 153 -14.03 5.46 16.99
CA VAL A 153 -15.13 5.36 17.95
C VAL A 153 -14.64 4.52 19.13
N ALA A 154 -14.90 4.98 20.35
CA ALA A 154 -14.55 4.23 21.55
C ALA A 154 -15.71 4.18 22.53
N ARG A 155 -15.72 3.15 23.37
CA ARG A 155 -16.69 3.01 24.45
C ARG A 155 -16.66 4.23 25.38
N ASP A 156 -17.83 4.62 25.89
CA ASP A 156 -18.04 5.75 26.79
C ASP A 156 -17.71 7.14 26.19
N GLU A 157 -17.41 7.21 24.88
CA GLU A 157 -17.24 8.49 24.17
C GLU A 157 -18.57 9.05 23.66
N PRO A 158 -18.72 10.39 23.67
CA PRO A 158 -19.91 11.04 23.11
C PRO A 158 -19.88 11.01 21.58
N ILE A 159 -20.96 10.58 20.96
CA ILE A 159 -21.19 10.70 19.53
C ILE A 159 -22.69 10.78 19.24
N GLU A 160 -23.08 11.80 18.49
CA GLU A 160 -24.46 11.91 18.03
C GLU A 160 -24.75 10.83 16.97
N HIS A 161 -25.88 10.13 17.12
CA HIS A 161 -26.30 9.06 16.21
C HIS A 161 -26.30 9.51 14.73
N GLU A 162 -26.91 10.67 14.46
CA GLU A 162 -26.99 11.22 13.09
C GLU A 162 -25.62 11.70 12.57
N ALA A 163 -24.71 12.13 13.45
CA ALA A 163 -23.36 12.51 13.06
C ALA A 163 -22.55 11.28 12.61
N LEU A 164 -22.68 10.14 13.30
CA LEU A 164 -22.03 8.90 12.90
C LEU A 164 -22.58 8.37 11.56
N ILE A 165 -23.90 8.38 11.37
CA ILE A 165 -24.51 8.02 10.08
C ILE A 165 -24.08 8.98 8.97
N GLY A 166 -24.04 10.28 9.27
CA GLY A 166 -23.56 11.32 8.37
C GLY A 166 -22.12 11.07 7.93
N PHE A 167 -21.25 10.71 8.87
CA PHE A 167 -19.87 10.30 8.59
C PHE A 167 -19.81 9.06 7.71
N LEU A 168 -20.52 7.98 8.03
CA LEU A 168 -20.48 6.72 7.26
C LEU A 168 -20.91 6.94 5.81
N ARG A 169 -22.06 7.60 5.60
CA ARG A 169 -22.51 7.99 4.26
C ARG A 169 -21.50 8.91 3.57
N GLY A 170 -20.88 9.81 4.34
CA GLY A 170 -19.83 10.72 3.91
C GLY A 170 -18.61 9.99 3.36
N ALA A 171 -18.13 9.02 4.12
CA ALA A 171 -16.95 8.21 3.81
C ALA A 171 -17.18 7.15 2.72
N GLY A 172 -18.39 7.10 2.14
CA GLY A 172 -18.74 6.20 1.03
C GLY A 172 -19.40 4.90 1.46
N TYR A 173 -19.70 4.69 2.75
CA TYR A 173 -20.31 3.44 3.21
C TYR A 173 -21.73 3.30 2.66
N ASP A 174 -22.06 2.07 2.30
CA ASP A 174 -23.37 1.74 1.74
C ASP A 174 -24.34 1.29 2.84
N LYS A 175 -25.54 1.87 2.83
CA LYS A 175 -26.56 1.59 3.85
C LYS A 175 -27.34 0.34 3.45
N GLN A 176 -27.26 -0.68 4.28
CA GLN A 176 -27.93 -1.96 4.07
C GLN A 176 -28.90 -2.28 5.22
N THR A 177 -29.75 -3.27 4.98
CA THR A 177 -30.64 -3.81 6.03
C THR A 177 -29.90 -4.67 7.04
N THR A 178 -28.85 -5.34 6.56
CA THR A 178 -27.92 -6.18 7.31
C THR A 178 -26.51 -5.90 6.81
N CYS A 179 -25.55 -5.85 7.74
CA CYS A 179 -24.15 -5.57 7.43
C CYS A 179 -23.40 -6.90 7.28
N GLU A 180 -22.98 -7.22 6.06
CA GLU A 180 -22.40 -8.52 5.70
C GLU A 180 -21.00 -8.38 5.08
N MET A 181 -20.78 -7.32 4.31
CA MET A 181 -19.52 -7.08 3.57
C MET A 181 -18.84 -5.78 4.02
N PRO A 182 -17.50 -5.70 3.90
CA PRO A 182 -16.76 -4.45 4.08
C PRO A 182 -17.38 -3.29 3.29
N GLY A 183 -17.34 -2.10 3.88
CA GLY A 183 -17.93 -0.89 3.33
C GLY A 183 -19.45 -0.77 3.53
N GLN A 184 -20.09 -1.70 4.23
CA GLN A 184 -21.51 -1.62 4.55
C GLN A 184 -21.77 -1.15 5.99
N TYR A 185 -22.94 -0.55 6.20
CA TYR A 185 -23.48 -0.32 7.53
C TYR A 185 -25.00 -0.53 7.58
N ALA A 186 -25.52 -0.88 8.75
CA ALA A 186 -26.95 -1.04 9.02
C ALA A 186 -27.34 -0.30 10.30
N VAL A 187 -28.56 0.26 10.34
CA VAL A 187 -29.05 1.07 11.46
C VAL A 187 -30.34 0.47 12.00
N ARG A 188 -30.39 0.21 13.31
CA ARG A 188 -31.53 -0.41 14.01
C ARG A 188 -31.77 0.28 15.35
N GLY A 189 -32.60 1.33 15.36
CA GLY A 189 -32.78 2.16 16.56
C GLY A 189 -31.46 2.82 16.94
N GLY A 190 -31.01 2.68 18.18
CA GLY A 190 -29.70 3.17 18.66
C GLY A 190 -28.51 2.26 18.33
N ILE A 191 -28.69 1.25 17.47
CA ILE A 191 -27.63 0.30 17.10
C ILE A 191 -27.16 0.58 15.68
N ILE A 192 -25.85 0.68 15.50
CA ILE A 192 -25.20 0.81 14.18
C ILE A 192 -24.22 -0.35 14.00
N ASP A 193 -24.53 -1.23 13.06
CA ASP A 193 -23.60 -2.28 12.61
C ASP A 193 -22.78 -1.71 11.46
N VAL A 194 -21.46 -1.83 11.50
CA VAL A 194 -20.55 -1.30 10.46
C VAL A 194 -19.40 -2.27 10.21
N PHE A 195 -19.09 -2.48 8.93
CA PHE A 195 -17.93 -3.25 8.51
C PHE A 195 -16.92 -2.33 7.84
N SER A 196 -15.92 -1.88 8.60
CA SER A 196 -14.82 -1.08 8.08
C SER A 196 -13.95 -1.89 7.11
N PRO A 197 -13.41 -1.30 6.03
CA PRO A 197 -12.39 -1.96 5.22
C PRO A 197 -11.15 -2.24 6.08
N GLU A 198 -10.35 -3.22 5.65
CA GLU A 198 -9.18 -3.78 6.36
C GLU A 198 -9.44 -4.32 7.80
N ALA A 199 -10.66 -4.19 8.34
CA ALA A 199 -11.00 -4.75 9.65
C ALA A 199 -11.21 -6.26 9.56
N PRO A 200 -10.77 -7.04 10.56
CA PRO A 200 -10.93 -8.50 10.54
C PRO A 200 -12.39 -8.94 10.74
N GLN A 201 -13.20 -8.11 11.42
CA GLN A 201 -14.61 -8.38 11.72
C GLN A 201 -15.40 -7.06 11.76
N PRO A 202 -16.70 -7.08 11.41
CA PRO A 202 -17.57 -5.93 11.61
C PRO A 202 -17.85 -5.69 13.09
N VAL A 203 -18.24 -4.47 13.41
CA VAL A 203 -18.56 -4.04 14.78
C VAL A 203 -19.99 -3.52 14.88
N ARG A 204 -20.63 -3.87 16.00
CA ARG A 204 -21.92 -3.37 16.45
C ARG A 204 -21.67 -2.29 17.49
N ILE A 205 -22.12 -1.08 17.20
CA ILE A 205 -22.01 0.09 18.08
C ILE A 205 -23.40 0.34 18.67
N GLU A 206 -23.53 0.21 19.99
CA GLU A 206 -24.77 0.46 20.72
C GLU A 206 -24.70 1.83 21.40
N LEU A 207 -25.66 2.70 21.11
CA LEU A 207 -25.74 4.07 21.62
C LEU A 207 -26.85 4.20 22.66
N LEU A 208 -26.54 4.89 23.77
CA LEU A 208 -27.50 5.32 24.78
C LEU A 208 -27.56 6.85 24.78
N GLY A 209 -28.56 7.42 24.09
CA GLY A 209 -28.56 8.84 23.77
C GLY A 209 -27.41 9.16 22.80
N ASP A 210 -26.57 10.12 23.16
CA ASP A 210 -25.40 10.53 22.36
C ASP A 210 -24.08 9.98 22.94
N THR A 211 -24.11 8.78 23.52
CA THR A 211 -22.94 8.14 24.12
C THR A 211 -22.85 6.68 23.67
N ILE A 212 -21.65 6.23 23.32
CA ILE A 212 -21.40 4.84 22.96
C ILE A 212 -21.41 3.99 24.23
N GLU A 213 -22.47 3.20 24.42
CA GLU A 213 -22.63 2.30 25.57
C GLU A 213 -21.75 1.04 25.41
N SER A 214 -21.73 0.46 24.22
CA SER A 214 -20.89 -0.71 23.93
C SER A 214 -20.50 -0.82 22.47
N ILE A 215 -19.32 -1.41 22.22
CA ILE A 215 -18.88 -1.83 20.89
C ILE A 215 -18.56 -3.32 20.97
N ARG A 216 -19.07 -4.10 20.02
CA ARG A 216 -18.85 -5.56 19.97
C ARG A 216 -18.54 -5.99 18.56
N ALA A 217 -17.54 -6.84 18.37
CA ALA A 217 -17.38 -7.54 17.11
C ALA A 217 -18.57 -8.50 16.89
N PHE A 218 -18.89 -8.82 15.64
CA PHE A 218 -19.91 -9.83 15.33
C PHE A 218 -19.56 -10.64 14.09
N ASP A 219 -20.15 -11.83 13.96
CA ASP A 219 -20.01 -12.66 12.77
C ASP A 219 -20.96 -12.18 11.66
N PRO A 220 -20.47 -11.77 10.48
CA PRO A 220 -21.29 -11.20 9.41
C PRO A 220 -22.30 -12.19 8.80
N ASN A 221 -22.10 -13.51 8.95
CA ASN A 221 -23.02 -14.51 8.41
C ASN A 221 -24.15 -14.80 9.40
N THR A 222 -23.84 -14.91 10.69
CA THR A 222 -24.82 -15.27 11.73
C THR A 222 -25.43 -14.07 12.44
N GLN A 223 -24.84 -12.88 12.28
CA GLN A 223 -25.25 -11.62 12.92
C GLN A 223 -25.21 -11.65 14.46
N ARG A 224 -24.43 -12.60 15.02
CA ARG A 224 -24.25 -12.80 16.46
C ARG A 224 -23.00 -12.06 16.94
N SER A 225 -23.16 -11.27 17.99
CA SER A 225 -22.03 -10.61 18.65
C SER A 225 -21.07 -11.63 19.26
N THR A 226 -19.78 -11.31 19.18
CA THR A 226 -18.68 -12.10 19.72
C THR A 226 -18.06 -11.35 20.89
N ASN A 227 -16.85 -10.81 20.72
CA ASN A 227 -16.08 -10.19 21.78
C ASN A 227 -16.39 -8.69 21.90
N PRO A 228 -16.41 -8.12 23.12
CA PRO A 228 -16.43 -6.68 23.30
C PRO A 228 -15.14 -6.06 22.73
N VAL A 229 -15.24 -4.83 22.26
CA VAL A 229 -14.13 -4.06 21.70
C VAL A 229 -14.13 -2.68 22.36
N GLU A 230 -12.99 -2.22 22.86
CA GLU A 230 -12.92 -0.91 23.53
C GLU A 230 -12.93 0.26 22.52
N ARG A 231 -12.39 0.03 21.32
CA ARG A 231 -12.33 1.03 20.24
C ARG A 231 -12.34 0.40 18.86
N ALA A 232 -12.93 1.08 17.89
CA ALA A 232 -12.84 0.72 16.47
C ALA A 232 -12.46 1.94 15.63
N THR A 233 -11.67 1.70 14.58
CA THR A 233 -11.36 2.71 13.56
C THR A 233 -12.20 2.42 12.33
N LEU A 234 -13.01 3.38 11.92
CA LEU A 234 -13.83 3.35 10.72
C LEU A 234 -13.05 4.09 9.61
N LEU A 235 -12.47 3.30 8.70
CA LEU A 235 -11.63 3.80 7.63
C LEU A 235 -12.45 4.39 6.47
N PRO A 236 -11.90 5.35 5.71
CA PRO A 236 -12.60 5.91 4.55
C PRO A 236 -12.63 4.92 3.37
N LEU A 237 -13.72 4.95 2.59
CA LEU A 237 -13.82 4.25 1.30
C LEU A 237 -13.58 5.20 0.11
N THR A 238 -13.46 6.50 0.37
CA THR A 238 -13.22 7.54 -0.64
C THR A 238 -12.19 8.53 -0.14
N GLU A 239 -11.42 9.12 -1.05
CA GLU A 239 -10.36 10.10 -0.74
C GLU A 239 -10.89 11.46 -0.27
N PHE A 240 -12.21 11.61 -0.12
CA PHE A 240 -12.89 12.81 0.33
C PHE A 240 -14.19 12.40 1.01
N LEU A 241 -14.62 13.17 2.02
CA LEU A 241 -15.91 12.96 2.65
C LEU A 241 -17.01 13.62 1.81
N ARG A 242 -17.97 12.83 1.37
CA ARG A 242 -19.23 13.28 0.78
C ARG A 242 -19.97 14.18 1.75
N ARG A 243 -19.88 15.49 1.56
CA ARG A 243 -20.81 16.44 2.18
C ARG A 243 -22.05 16.49 1.32
N ALA A 244 -23.24 16.38 1.93
CA ALA A 244 -24.46 16.78 1.24
C ALA A 244 -24.27 18.26 0.90
N GLU A 245 -24.13 18.60 -0.38
CA GLU A 245 -24.13 20.00 -0.76
C GLU A 245 -25.54 20.54 -0.43
N PRO A 246 -25.67 21.52 0.48
CA PRO A 246 -26.90 22.30 0.53
C PRO A 246 -26.97 23.02 -0.82
N ASP A 247 -28.10 22.87 -1.53
CA ASP A 247 -28.46 23.59 -2.76
C ASP A 247 -27.40 24.61 -3.20
N ARG A 248 -26.43 24.19 -4.01
CA ARG A 248 -25.64 25.18 -4.74
C ARG A 248 -26.63 25.89 -5.67
N ALA A 249 -26.50 27.19 -5.81
CA ALA A 249 -27.31 28.06 -6.67
C ALA A 249 -27.13 27.78 -8.18
N ASP A 250 -26.93 26.52 -8.56
CA ASP A 250 -26.74 26.00 -9.91
C ASP A 250 -28.02 25.26 -10.31
N ALA A 251 -28.93 25.95 -10.99
CA ALA A 251 -30.22 25.40 -11.42
C ALA A 251 -30.13 24.22 -12.42
N HIS A 252 -28.93 23.75 -12.79
CA HIS A 252 -28.70 22.77 -13.86
C HIS A 252 -27.77 21.61 -13.45
N ALA A 253 -27.19 21.61 -12.24
CA ALA A 253 -26.50 20.42 -11.72
C ALA A 253 -27.53 19.49 -11.05
N PRO A 254 -27.58 18.19 -11.37
CA PRO A 254 -28.48 17.28 -10.66
C PRO A 254 -28.14 17.29 -9.17
N ALA A 255 -29.16 17.44 -8.32
CA ALA A 255 -29.00 17.31 -6.89
C ALA A 255 -28.50 15.90 -6.55
N GLY A 256 -27.36 15.79 -5.88
CA GLY A 256 -26.76 14.52 -5.45
C GLY A 256 -25.55 14.08 -6.27
N PHE A 257 -25.18 12.80 -6.11
CA PHE A 257 -23.98 12.22 -6.71
C PHE A 257 -24.25 11.80 -8.16
N TYR A 258 -23.41 12.25 -9.09
CA TYR A 258 -23.44 11.89 -10.51
C TYR A 258 -22.07 11.32 -10.93
N PRO A 259 -21.98 10.49 -11.97
CA PRO A 259 -20.71 9.91 -12.41
C PRO A 259 -19.60 10.98 -12.58
N GLY A 260 -18.45 10.77 -11.93
CA GLY A 260 -17.30 11.69 -11.99
C GLY A 260 -17.37 12.90 -11.05
N TRP A 261 -18.37 12.99 -10.16
CA TRP A 261 -18.47 14.04 -9.15
C TRP A 261 -17.21 14.12 -8.25
N GLU A 262 -16.52 13.00 -8.05
CA GLU A 262 -15.28 12.86 -7.29
C GLU A 262 -14.23 13.88 -7.74
N PHE A 263 -14.05 14.00 -9.06
CA PHE A 263 -13.06 14.91 -9.64
C PHE A 263 -13.46 16.38 -9.46
N ARG A 264 -14.76 16.69 -9.40
CA ARG A 264 -15.20 18.05 -9.09
C ARG A 264 -15.03 18.39 -7.62
N ALA A 265 -15.24 17.43 -6.71
CA ALA A 265 -14.97 17.62 -5.29
C ALA A 265 -13.49 17.99 -5.05
N LEU A 266 -12.56 17.38 -5.80
CA LEU A 266 -11.13 17.69 -5.75
C LEU A 266 -10.79 19.15 -6.14
N LEU A 267 -11.67 19.86 -6.85
CA LEU A 267 -11.43 21.25 -7.24
C LEU A 267 -11.88 22.26 -6.18
N GLY A 268 -12.76 21.85 -5.26
CA GLY A 268 -13.31 22.72 -4.22
C GLY A 268 -12.37 22.99 -3.04
N GLU A 269 -11.27 22.23 -2.93
CA GLU A 269 -10.29 22.34 -1.85
C GLU A 269 -8.89 22.63 -2.43
N GLU A 270 -8.07 23.38 -1.68
CA GLU A 270 -6.68 23.64 -2.09
C GLU A 270 -5.81 22.39 -1.91
N ARG A 271 -5.08 22.04 -2.97
CA ARG A 271 -4.18 20.86 -3.03
C ARG A 271 -2.78 21.29 -3.42
N ASN A 272 -1.99 21.61 -2.41
CA ASN A 272 -0.64 22.16 -2.57
C ASN A 272 0.47 21.13 -2.27
N ALA A 273 0.10 19.93 -1.82
CA ALA A 273 1.03 18.85 -1.50
C ALA A 273 1.22 17.88 -2.67
N VAL A 274 2.29 17.10 -2.61
CA VAL A 274 2.54 15.94 -3.47
C VAL A 274 2.44 14.65 -2.67
N LEU A 275 2.43 13.49 -3.34
CA LEU A 275 2.40 12.19 -2.67
C LEU A 275 3.54 12.04 -1.63
N PHE A 276 4.70 12.62 -1.92
CA PHE A 276 5.89 12.51 -1.11
C PHE A 276 5.79 13.24 0.23
N ASP A 277 4.99 14.29 0.32
CA ASP A 277 4.78 15.06 1.56
C ASP A 277 3.97 14.28 2.61
N LEU A 278 3.31 13.19 2.20
CA LEU A 278 2.51 12.35 3.11
C LEU A 278 3.34 11.57 4.12
N ALA A 279 4.64 11.39 3.85
CA ALA A 279 5.57 10.75 4.75
C ALA A 279 6.66 11.72 5.22
N ALA A 280 7.15 11.53 6.44
CA ALA A 280 8.28 12.31 6.94
C ALA A 280 9.60 11.80 6.31
N GLU A 281 10.28 12.66 5.55
CA GLU A 281 11.59 12.42 4.94
C GLU A 281 11.71 11.10 4.15
N PRO A 282 10.81 10.82 3.18
CA PRO A 282 10.84 9.56 2.45
C PRO A 282 12.11 9.41 1.60
N LEU A 283 12.51 8.15 1.37
CA LEU A 283 13.37 7.79 0.25
C LEU A 283 12.48 7.47 -0.96
N LEU A 284 12.74 8.13 -2.08
CA LEU A 284 12.12 7.77 -3.35
C LEU A 284 12.95 6.65 -4.00
N VAL A 285 12.33 5.53 -4.28
CA VAL A 285 12.94 4.45 -5.07
C VAL A 285 12.31 4.46 -6.45
N LEU A 286 13.13 4.53 -7.50
CA LEU A 286 12.68 4.64 -8.88
C LEU A 286 13.01 3.34 -9.61
N ASP A 287 12.00 2.52 -9.93
CA ASP A 287 12.16 1.31 -10.77
C ASP A 287 12.25 1.74 -12.23
N GLU A 288 13.41 1.53 -12.87
CA GLU A 288 13.68 1.90 -14.26
C GLU A 288 13.29 3.35 -14.59
N PRO A 289 14.09 4.35 -14.15
CA PRO A 289 13.74 5.77 -14.28
C PRO A 289 13.32 6.21 -15.69
N GLU A 290 13.91 5.64 -16.74
CA GLU A 290 13.53 5.95 -18.12
C GLU A 290 12.10 5.49 -18.44
N LEU A 291 11.70 4.30 -17.99
CA LEU A 291 10.32 3.81 -18.15
C LEU A 291 9.33 4.68 -17.36
N LEU A 292 9.75 5.22 -16.22
CA LEU A 292 8.95 6.18 -15.45
C LEU A 292 8.70 7.46 -16.26
N GLU A 293 9.74 8.04 -16.87
CA GLU A 293 9.60 9.25 -17.69
C GLU A 293 8.71 9.00 -18.92
N GLU A 294 8.88 7.86 -19.60
CA GLU A 294 8.01 7.46 -20.72
C GLU A 294 6.54 7.32 -20.28
N ALA A 295 6.30 6.68 -19.13
CA ALA A 295 4.96 6.52 -18.57
C ALA A 295 4.32 7.84 -18.16
N VAL A 296 5.11 8.77 -17.58
CA VAL A 296 4.67 10.14 -17.26
C VAL A 296 4.27 10.88 -18.53
N ALA A 297 5.11 10.89 -19.56
CA ALA A 297 4.83 11.55 -20.83
C ALA A 297 3.56 11.00 -21.49
N LYS A 298 3.41 9.68 -21.52
CA LYS A 298 2.22 9.02 -22.06
C LYS A 298 0.95 9.37 -21.28
N TYR A 299 1.02 9.41 -19.94
CA TYR A 299 -0.12 9.76 -19.11
C TYR A 299 -0.55 11.22 -19.30
N ARG A 300 0.42 12.14 -19.38
CA ARG A 300 0.18 13.57 -19.69
C ARG A 300 -0.49 13.77 -21.05
N ALA A 301 0.01 13.10 -22.09
CA ALA A 301 -0.60 13.18 -23.41
C ALA A 301 -2.06 12.66 -23.39
N ARG A 302 -2.32 11.56 -22.68
CA ARG A 302 -3.66 10.97 -22.57
C ARG A 302 -4.64 11.89 -21.84
N ILE A 303 -4.23 12.53 -20.74
CA ILE A 303 -5.10 13.44 -19.99
C ILE A 303 -5.37 14.73 -20.76
N GLU A 304 -4.38 15.25 -21.51
CA GLU A 304 -4.56 16.41 -22.39
C GLU A 304 -5.52 16.10 -23.54
N GLU A 305 -5.32 14.98 -24.24
CA GLU A 305 -6.23 14.53 -25.31
C GLU A 305 -7.66 14.33 -24.78
N SER A 306 -7.80 13.83 -23.56
CA SER A 306 -9.10 13.66 -22.92
C SER A 306 -9.75 14.99 -22.54
N PHE A 307 -8.96 16.01 -22.19
CA PHE A 307 -9.43 17.37 -21.91
C PHE A 307 -9.88 18.08 -23.20
N GLU A 308 -9.09 17.98 -24.28
CA GLU A 308 -9.42 18.59 -25.58
C GLU A 308 -10.73 18.04 -26.17
N LYS A 309 -11.03 16.76 -25.92
CA LYS A 309 -12.28 16.12 -26.34
C LYS A 309 -13.45 16.35 -25.38
N CYS A 310 -13.20 16.97 -24.22
CA CYS A 310 -14.23 17.18 -23.21
C CYS A 310 -15.16 18.32 -23.63
N GLU A 311 -16.45 18.02 -23.78
CA GLU A 311 -17.47 19.01 -24.14
C GLU A 311 -18.09 19.72 -22.91
N GLU A 312 -17.67 19.36 -21.70
CA GLU A 312 -18.17 19.95 -20.46
C GLU A 312 -17.61 21.38 -20.27
N PRO A 313 -18.45 22.44 -20.31
CA PRO A 313 -17.99 23.82 -20.24
C PRO A 313 -17.28 24.18 -18.93
N ARG A 314 -17.52 23.42 -17.87
CA ARG A 314 -16.87 23.61 -16.55
C ARG A 314 -15.65 22.70 -16.32
N ALA A 315 -15.17 22.01 -17.35
CA ALA A 315 -13.97 21.20 -17.24
C ALA A 315 -12.76 22.10 -16.95
N GLU A 316 -12.02 21.76 -15.89
CA GLU A 316 -10.77 22.44 -15.52
C GLU A 316 -9.57 21.82 -16.23
N ALA A 317 -8.55 22.64 -16.50
CA ALA A 317 -7.32 22.19 -17.17
C ALA A 317 -6.59 21.08 -16.39
N PRO A 318 -5.86 20.16 -17.04
CA PRO A 318 -5.18 19.03 -16.40
C PRO A 318 -4.26 19.44 -15.23
N GLY A 319 -3.63 20.62 -15.31
CA GLY A 319 -2.78 21.17 -14.25
C GLY A 319 -3.48 21.41 -12.91
N ARG A 320 -4.83 21.41 -12.86
CA ARG A 320 -5.60 21.43 -11.60
C ARG A 320 -5.68 20.05 -10.93
N TYR A 321 -5.43 18.96 -11.66
CA TYR A 321 -5.50 17.60 -11.14
C TYR A 321 -4.10 17.01 -10.92
N ILE A 322 -3.21 17.20 -11.88
CA ILE A 322 -1.86 16.65 -11.90
C ILE A 322 -0.81 17.76 -11.87
N LEU A 323 0.37 17.43 -11.36
CA LEU A 323 1.54 18.31 -11.33
C LEU A 323 2.02 18.62 -12.75
N SER A 324 2.58 19.81 -13.00
CA SER A 324 3.31 20.13 -14.23
C SER A 324 4.62 19.35 -14.34
N GLU A 325 5.32 19.46 -15.46
CA GLU A 325 6.65 18.84 -15.64
C GLU A 325 7.66 19.42 -14.64
N GLU A 326 7.66 20.75 -14.48
CA GLU A 326 8.54 21.45 -13.56
C GLU A 326 8.23 21.09 -12.10
N GLU A 327 6.93 21.07 -11.73
CA GLU A 327 6.50 20.67 -10.38
C GLU A 327 6.88 19.22 -10.08
N TRP A 328 6.71 18.31 -11.05
CA TRP A 328 7.11 16.90 -10.90
C TRP A 328 8.62 16.72 -10.74
N SER A 329 9.43 17.45 -11.53
CA SER A 329 10.88 17.42 -11.39
C SER A 329 11.30 17.93 -10.01
N LEU A 330 10.78 19.09 -9.61
CA LEU A 330 11.09 19.69 -8.32
C LEU A 330 10.67 18.79 -7.16
N ALA A 331 9.45 18.24 -7.21
CA ALA A 331 8.93 17.34 -6.18
C ALA A 331 9.85 16.14 -5.93
N ARG A 332 10.41 15.54 -6.98
CA ARG A 332 11.38 14.44 -6.84
C ARG A 332 12.74 14.94 -6.34
N GLU A 333 13.20 16.09 -6.83
CA GLU A 333 14.51 16.65 -6.51
C GLU A 333 14.70 16.95 -5.01
N LEU A 334 13.60 17.29 -4.32
CA LEU A 334 13.56 17.61 -2.89
C LEU A 334 13.86 16.44 -1.95
N PHE A 335 13.73 15.20 -2.42
CA PHE A 335 13.92 14.00 -1.58
C PHE A 335 15.07 13.13 -2.09
N PRO A 336 15.77 12.38 -1.24
CA PRO A 336 16.77 11.41 -1.69
C PRO A 336 16.16 10.37 -2.63
N ARG A 337 16.93 9.99 -3.64
CA ARG A 337 16.48 9.09 -4.72
C ARG A 337 17.42 7.92 -4.91
N LEU A 338 16.88 6.71 -4.88
CA LEU A 338 17.56 5.48 -5.28
C LEU A 338 16.96 4.97 -6.60
N ALA A 339 17.69 5.13 -7.69
CA ALA A 339 17.34 4.54 -8.98
C ALA A 339 17.79 3.07 -9.04
N LEU A 340 16.89 2.19 -9.49
CA LEU A 340 17.14 0.76 -9.66
C LEU A 340 16.98 0.37 -11.13
N GLU A 341 18.06 -0.12 -11.73
CA GLU A 341 18.12 -0.42 -13.16
C GLU A 341 18.55 -1.86 -13.44
N HIS A 342 17.97 -2.46 -14.48
CA HIS A 342 18.46 -3.72 -15.00
C HIS A 342 19.79 -3.55 -15.72
N LEU A 343 19.89 -2.58 -16.63
CA LEU A 343 21.09 -2.25 -17.38
C LEU A 343 21.58 -0.87 -16.96
N ALA A 344 22.89 -0.75 -16.74
CA ALA A 344 23.50 0.53 -16.38
C ALA A 344 23.29 1.55 -17.49
N MET A 345 22.50 2.59 -17.23
CA MET A 345 22.31 3.71 -18.13
C MET A 345 23.08 4.93 -17.64
N ALA A 346 23.68 5.67 -18.57
CA ALA A 346 24.47 6.85 -18.24
C ALA A 346 23.55 8.00 -17.81
N HIS A 347 23.35 8.14 -16.50
CA HIS A 347 22.56 9.22 -15.92
C HIS A 347 23.40 10.50 -15.77
N LYS A 348 22.76 11.67 -15.95
CA LYS A 348 23.37 12.96 -15.60
C LYS A 348 23.52 13.03 -14.07
N GLY A 349 24.73 12.80 -13.54
CA GLY A 349 25.07 13.18 -12.16
C GLY A 349 25.97 12.23 -11.37
N ALA A 350 25.99 10.92 -11.67
CA ALA A 350 26.91 9.96 -11.05
C ALA A 350 26.96 8.66 -11.87
N ALA A 351 28.12 7.99 -11.87
CA ALA A 351 28.23 6.66 -12.48
C ALA A 351 27.41 5.64 -11.67
N PRO A 352 26.66 4.73 -12.32
CA PRO A 352 25.86 3.74 -11.60
C PRO A 352 26.76 2.76 -10.84
N LEU A 353 26.35 2.44 -9.61
CA LEU A 353 26.99 1.43 -8.78
C LEU A 353 26.50 0.05 -9.25
N ALA A 354 27.42 -0.76 -9.78
CA ALA A 354 27.07 -2.04 -10.37
C ALA A 354 26.89 -3.13 -9.31
N LEU A 355 25.70 -3.71 -9.21
CA LEU A 355 25.41 -4.93 -8.47
C LEU A 355 25.04 -6.02 -9.47
N ARG A 356 25.93 -6.99 -9.70
CA ARG A 356 25.67 -8.09 -10.63
C ARG A 356 24.67 -9.07 -10.03
N THR A 357 23.49 -9.14 -10.63
CA THR A 357 22.48 -10.13 -10.30
C THR A 357 22.14 -10.96 -11.53
N GLN A 358 21.62 -12.16 -11.31
CA GLN A 358 21.26 -13.09 -12.38
C GLN A 358 19.86 -13.63 -12.13
N SER A 359 19.10 -13.79 -13.20
CA SER A 359 17.78 -14.40 -13.12
C SER A 359 17.94 -15.88 -12.82
N THR A 360 17.09 -16.40 -11.93
CA THR A 360 17.00 -17.84 -11.70
C THR A 360 16.45 -18.54 -12.94
N ALA A 361 16.97 -19.72 -13.25
CA ALA A 361 16.47 -20.53 -14.35
C ALA A 361 15.00 -20.92 -14.11
N ARG A 362 14.23 -21.05 -15.21
CA ARG A 362 12.85 -21.56 -15.17
C ARG A 362 12.88 -23.04 -15.58
N TYR A 363 12.50 -23.91 -14.65
CA TYR A 363 12.60 -25.35 -14.84
C TYR A 363 11.36 -26.02 -15.43
N HIS A 364 10.21 -25.32 -15.50
CA HIS A 364 8.98 -25.81 -16.13
C HIS A 364 8.53 -27.21 -15.66
N GLY A 365 8.72 -27.51 -14.37
CA GLY A 365 8.40 -28.82 -13.78
C GLY A 365 9.54 -29.84 -13.83
N ASP A 366 10.69 -29.53 -14.41
CA ASP A 366 11.89 -30.36 -14.35
C ASP A 366 12.57 -30.25 -12.97
N VAL A 367 12.05 -31.04 -12.04
CA VAL A 367 12.54 -31.14 -10.66
C VAL A 367 13.97 -31.66 -10.61
N ALA A 368 14.33 -32.61 -11.48
CA ALA A 368 15.66 -33.20 -11.49
C ALA A 368 16.74 -32.16 -11.87
N ALA A 369 16.46 -31.34 -12.89
CA ALA A 369 17.33 -30.25 -13.29
C ALA A 369 17.50 -29.20 -12.17
N PHE A 370 16.40 -28.83 -11.50
CA PHE A 370 16.46 -27.91 -10.35
C PHE A 370 17.32 -28.48 -9.21
N MET A 371 17.11 -29.74 -8.83
CA MET A 371 17.87 -30.37 -7.74
C MET A 371 19.36 -30.51 -8.08
N ALA A 372 19.68 -30.80 -9.34
CA ALA A 372 21.07 -30.83 -9.80
C ALA A 372 21.74 -29.45 -9.71
N GLU A 373 21.06 -28.38 -10.13
CA GLU A 373 21.58 -27.01 -10.00
C GLU A 373 21.74 -26.62 -8.52
N ALA A 374 20.73 -26.88 -7.69
CA ALA A 374 20.77 -26.58 -6.26
C ALA A 374 21.94 -27.31 -5.58
N ARG A 375 22.16 -28.60 -5.87
CA ARG A 375 23.30 -29.36 -5.35
C ARG A 375 24.64 -28.76 -5.81
N GLY A 376 24.74 -28.37 -7.08
CA GLY A 376 25.92 -27.74 -7.64
C GLY A 376 26.27 -26.43 -6.91
N ARG A 377 25.27 -25.57 -6.68
CA ARG A 377 25.43 -24.31 -5.94
C ARG A 377 25.83 -24.54 -4.47
N LEU A 378 25.17 -25.47 -3.79
CA LEU A 378 25.54 -25.84 -2.42
C LEU A 378 26.97 -26.41 -2.35
N GLY A 379 27.37 -27.23 -3.34
CA GLY A 379 28.73 -27.76 -3.46
C GLY A 379 29.80 -26.68 -3.70
N ALA A 380 29.43 -25.56 -4.33
CA ALA A 380 30.27 -24.37 -4.48
C ALA A 380 30.31 -23.49 -3.21
N GLY A 381 29.60 -23.87 -2.14
CA GLY A 381 29.50 -23.11 -0.91
C GLY A 381 28.49 -21.96 -0.96
N GLU A 382 27.66 -21.88 -2.01
CA GLU A 382 26.56 -20.92 -2.08
C GLU A 382 25.42 -21.30 -1.12
N GLN A 383 24.57 -20.32 -0.79
CA GLN A 383 23.34 -20.53 -0.05
C GLN A 383 22.18 -20.45 -1.02
N VAL A 384 21.28 -21.44 -0.97
CA VAL A 384 20.10 -21.50 -1.82
C VAL A 384 18.87 -21.28 -0.95
N ILE A 385 18.08 -20.25 -1.28
CA ILE A 385 16.79 -19.99 -0.64
C ILE A 385 15.72 -20.34 -1.66
N VAL A 386 14.75 -21.15 -1.24
CA VAL A 386 13.57 -21.47 -2.03
C VAL A 386 12.36 -21.00 -1.24
N SER A 387 11.44 -20.31 -1.91
CA SER A 387 10.17 -19.86 -1.33
C SER A 387 9.01 -20.52 -2.07
N ALA A 388 7.91 -20.71 -1.35
CA ALA A 388 6.68 -21.31 -1.86
C ALA A 388 5.49 -20.45 -1.43
N ALA A 389 4.37 -20.53 -2.15
CA ALA A 389 3.21 -19.68 -1.90
C ALA A 389 2.34 -20.19 -0.73
N SER A 390 2.51 -21.46 -0.33
CA SER A 390 1.76 -22.05 0.78
C SER A 390 2.59 -23.05 1.58
N THR A 391 2.17 -23.34 2.82
CA THR A 391 2.77 -24.38 3.66
C THR A 391 2.74 -25.74 2.96
N GLY A 392 1.62 -26.10 2.33
CA GLY A 392 1.51 -27.38 1.61
C GLY A 392 2.39 -27.49 0.35
N GLU A 393 2.76 -26.37 -0.29
CA GLU A 393 3.80 -26.38 -1.33
C GLU A 393 5.20 -26.52 -0.75
N LEU A 394 5.45 -25.89 0.40
CA LEU A 394 6.73 -25.98 1.10
C LEU A 394 6.99 -27.41 1.61
N GLU A 395 5.99 -28.07 2.18
CA GLU A 395 6.04 -29.48 2.60
C GLU A 395 6.33 -30.40 1.41
N ARG A 396 5.60 -30.22 0.29
CA ARG A 396 5.86 -30.99 -0.94
C ARG A 396 7.30 -30.78 -1.44
N LEU A 397 7.83 -29.56 -1.39
CA LEU A 397 9.21 -29.29 -1.77
C LEU A 397 10.20 -29.97 -0.80
N ALA A 398 9.88 -30.01 0.49
CA ALA A 398 10.68 -30.70 1.51
C ALA A 398 10.77 -32.20 1.23
N ASP A 399 9.65 -32.83 0.87
CA ASP A 399 9.59 -34.25 0.50
C ASP A 399 10.45 -34.54 -0.72
N ILE A 400 10.38 -33.68 -1.75
CA ILE A 400 11.22 -33.80 -2.94
C ILE A 400 12.70 -33.62 -2.59
N CYS A 401 13.05 -32.63 -1.77
CA CYS A 401 14.44 -32.47 -1.30
C CYS A 401 14.93 -33.71 -0.54
N HIS A 402 14.06 -34.35 0.24
CA HIS A 402 14.38 -35.60 0.94
C HIS A 402 14.61 -36.76 -0.04
N GLU A 403 13.73 -36.95 -1.03
CA GLU A 403 13.85 -37.98 -2.07
C GLU A 403 15.15 -37.85 -2.86
N TYR A 404 15.54 -36.62 -3.18
CA TYR A 404 16.79 -36.33 -3.89
C TYR A 404 18.00 -36.26 -2.95
N GLU A 405 17.89 -36.53 -1.65
CA GLU A 405 18.99 -36.41 -0.68
C GLU A 405 19.70 -35.03 -0.74
N LEU A 406 18.92 -33.96 -0.89
CA LEU A 406 19.41 -32.58 -0.82
C LEU A 406 19.24 -32.06 0.62
N PRO A 407 20.30 -31.54 1.27
CA PRO A 407 20.16 -31.01 2.62
C PRO A 407 19.32 -29.73 2.62
N TYR A 408 18.33 -29.64 3.51
CA TYR A 408 17.44 -28.48 3.63
C TYR A 408 17.12 -28.14 5.09
N ARG A 409 16.56 -26.94 5.28
CA ARG A 409 15.94 -26.50 6.55
C ARG A 409 14.64 -25.79 6.22
N LEU A 410 13.56 -26.12 6.92
CA LEU A 410 12.24 -25.50 6.72
C LEU A 410 12.06 -24.29 7.62
N GLY A 411 11.45 -23.25 7.06
CA GLY A 411 11.08 -22.03 7.77
C GLY A 411 9.66 -21.63 7.48
N GLU A 412 8.86 -21.40 8.52
CA GLU A 412 7.45 -21.03 8.36
C GLU A 412 7.20 -19.54 8.64
N LEU A 413 6.62 -18.86 7.65
CA LEU A 413 6.01 -17.55 7.83
C LEU A 413 4.63 -17.70 8.51
N GLU A 414 4.59 -17.81 9.84
CA GLU A 414 3.31 -17.60 10.55
C GLU A 414 2.77 -16.19 10.25
N GLU A 415 1.60 -16.13 9.62
CA GLU A 415 0.96 -14.87 9.23
C GLU A 415 0.19 -14.17 10.36
N ASN A 416 0.05 -14.76 11.56
CA ASN A 416 -0.86 -14.21 12.58
C ASN A 416 -0.37 -14.36 14.05
N VAL A 417 0.68 -13.63 14.46
CA VAL A 417 1.11 -13.62 15.88
C VAL A 417 0.60 -12.41 16.69
N THR A 418 -0.24 -11.53 16.12
CA THR A 418 -0.83 -10.42 16.93
C THR A 418 -2.20 -10.75 17.55
N ILE A 419 -2.84 -11.87 17.18
CA ILE A 419 -4.18 -12.22 17.72
C ILE A 419 -4.09 -13.22 18.89
N ALA A 420 -3.10 -14.12 18.91
CA ALA A 420 -2.99 -15.11 19.99
C ALA A 420 -2.38 -14.56 21.29
N ARG A 421 -1.46 -13.59 21.23
CA ARG A 421 -0.79 -13.09 22.44
C ARG A 421 -1.64 -12.16 23.30
N LEU A 422 -2.64 -11.49 22.73
CA LEU A 422 -3.62 -10.72 23.51
C LEU A 422 -4.73 -11.59 24.11
N ALA A 423 -4.88 -12.85 23.68
CA ALA A 423 -5.82 -13.80 24.27
C ALA A 423 -5.18 -14.67 25.38
N GLU A 424 -3.87 -14.91 25.32
CA GLU A 424 -3.16 -15.69 26.35
C GLU A 424 -2.68 -14.86 27.55
N GLU A 425 -2.42 -13.54 27.38
CA GLU A 425 -2.04 -12.68 28.51
C GLU A 425 -3.21 -12.35 29.47
N GLU A 426 -4.47 -12.58 29.06
CA GLU A 426 -5.65 -12.42 29.95
C GLU A 426 -6.02 -13.70 30.72
N SER A 427 -5.44 -14.85 30.40
CA SER A 427 -5.77 -16.14 31.07
C SER A 427 -4.69 -16.68 32.01
N GLY A 428 -3.57 -15.97 32.17
CA GLY A 428 -2.46 -16.34 33.06
C GLY A 428 -2.65 -15.93 34.53
N GLY A 429 -3.72 -16.37 35.17
CA GLY A 429 -3.94 -16.20 36.61
C GLY A 429 -3.18 -17.24 37.45
N ASN A 430 -2.21 -16.75 38.24
CA ASN A 430 -1.70 -17.28 39.52
C ASN A 430 -1.28 -18.77 39.67
N ALA A 431 0.05 -18.95 39.71
CA ALA A 431 0.88 -19.59 40.75
C ALA A 431 0.86 -21.14 40.95
N PRO A 432 1.95 -21.73 41.53
CA PRO A 432 3.30 -21.21 41.80
C PRO A 432 4.41 -21.79 40.89
#